data_AF-A0A453PY08-F1
#
_entry.id   AF-A0A453PY08-F1
#
_cell.length_a   1.000
_cell.length_b   1.000
_cell.length_c   1.000
_cell.angle_alpha   90.00
_cell.angle_beta   90.00
_cell.angle_gamma   90.00
#
_symmetry.space_group_name_H-M   'P 1'
#
loop_
_entity.id
_entity.type
_entity.pdbx_description
1 polymer ?
#
loop_
_entity_poly.entity_id
_entity_poly.type
_entity_poly.pdbx_seq_one_letter_code
_entity_poly.pdbx_strand_id
1 'polypeptide(L)'
;LDPVLENVLHFIAQFQKSVPDLVPRAFLQTLLVQDGKLYGRDLFCDVISRALSLPDIIGDKEFQSNEFVVQLGQLVTNLLKILCTNTAWQRRKLGKSLQDWSTISIQLELALKREFGETRNVLADENMCMRVSKQLLVWSQEHTYWIASRFLILGFELDLYSPSEYCMVYWYMHVVFIKLIEKMQLRILASNENSRRKGKKKKDHSKDSVRDTPFPSSCLLLQCYVLLSEGLSMLLAALRKESKSFQSPSIFNTEQERFMQHFDLLQKAQIPECITYYSFKEAAAQAHMAVSTQP
;
A
#
# COMPACT_ATOMS: atom_id res chain seq x y z
N LEU A 1 -7.81 16.87 -16.10
CA LEU A 1 -7.09 15.96 -15.18
C LEU A 1 -8.08 14.88 -14.75
N ASP A 2 -7.67 13.62 -14.85
CA ASP A 2 -8.48 12.47 -14.46
C ASP A 2 -8.55 12.41 -12.92
N PRO A 3 -9.75 12.40 -12.30
CA PRO A 3 -9.88 12.43 -10.84
C PRO A 3 -9.70 11.05 -10.17
N VAL A 4 -9.17 10.05 -10.91
CA VAL A 4 -8.80 8.74 -10.36
C VAL A 4 -7.53 8.87 -9.53
N LEU A 5 -7.63 8.58 -8.23
CA LEU A 5 -6.56 8.79 -7.25
C LEU A 5 -5.26 8.08 -7.65
N GLU A 6 -5.35 6.86 -8.15
CA GLU A 6 -4.19 6.06 -8.57
C GLU A 6 -3.37 6.77 -9.66
N ASN A 7 -4.05 7.42 -10.62
CA ASN A 7 -3.40 8.18 -11.68
C ASN A 7 -2.73 9.44 -11.13
N VAL A 8 -3.35 10.09 -10.15
CA VAL A 8 -2.77 11.24 -9.45
C VAL A 8 -1.50 10.84 -8.68
N LEU A 9 -1.56 9.75 -7.90
CA LEU A 9 -0.41 9.25 -7.14
C LEU A 9 0.75 8.86 -8.07
N HIS A 10 0.45 8.21 -9.20
CA HIS A 10 1.44 7.85 -10.21
C HIS A 10 2.07 9.11 -10.85
N PHE A 11 1.24 10.09 -11.22
CA PHE A 11 1.71 11.36 -11.77
C PHE A 11 2.66 12.08 -10.81
N ILE A 12 2.30 12.21 -9.53
CA ILE A 12 3.15 12.88 -8.54
C ILE A 12 4.49 12.14 -8.41
N ALA A 13 4.46 10.81 -8.36
CA ALA A 13 5.68 10.03 -8.28
C ALA A 13 6.60 10.20 -9.50
N GLN A 14 6.03 10.30 -10.71
CA GLN A 14 6.79 10.60 -11.91
C GLN A 14 7.34 12.02 -11.91
N PHE A 15 6.53 12.99 -11.50
CA PHE A 15 6.93 14.39 -11.34
C PHE A 15 8.10 14.54 -10.37
N GLN A 16 8.11 13.81 -9.25
CA GLN A 16 9.22 13.87 -8.29
C GLN A 16 10.54 13.33 -8.86
N LYS A 17 10.49 12.38 -9.82
CA LYS A 17 11.70 11.85 -10.48
C LYS A 17 12.42 12.88 -11.35
N SER A 18 11.74 13.95 -11.77
CA SER A 18 12.39 15.06 -12.48
C SER A 18 13.09 16.05 -11.53
N VAL A 19 13.16 15.73 -10.23
CA VAL A 19 13.79 16.55 -9.18
C VAL A 19 13.33 18.02 -9.22
N PRO A 20 12.02 18.27 -9.07
CA PRO A 20 11.46 19.61 -9.19
C PRO A 20 11.89 20.52 -8.03
N ASP A 21 12.10 21.79 -8.35
CA ASP A 21 12.37 22.83 -7.36
C ASP A 21 11.19 23.08 -6.41
N LEU A 22 11.42 23.93 -5.41
CA LEU A 22 10.41 24.28 -4.41
C LEU A 22 9.13 24.86 -5.04
N VAL A 23 9.26 25.75 -6.03
CA VAL A 23 8.12 26.46 -6.61
C VAL A 23 7.18 25.51 -7.38
N PRO A 24 7.66 24.66 -8.32
CA PRO A 24 6.80 23.66 -8.96
C PRO A 24 6.12 22.70 -7.97
N ARG A 25 6.84 22.29 -6.91
CA ARG A 25 6.29 21.43 -5.85
C ARG A 25 5.17 22.09 -5.06
N ALA A 26 5.37 23.34 -4.64
CA ALA A 26 4.35 24.12 -3.95
C ALA A 26 3.13 24.38 -4.85
N PHE A 27 3.37 24.76 -6.10
CA PHE A 27 2.31 24.97 -7.08
C PHE A 27 1.49 23.69 -7.32
N LEU A 28 2.16 22.54 -7.50
CA LEU A 28 1.48 21.26 -7.67
C LEU A 28 0.64 20.90 -6.44
N GLN A 29 1.16 21.11 -5.23
CA GLN A 29 0.43 20.86 -4.00
C GLN A 29 -0.87 21.69 -3.93
N THR A 30 -0.80 22.99 -4.26
CA THR A 30 -1.97 23.87 -4.32
C THR A 30 -2.91 23.52 -5.47
N LEU A 31 -2.40 23.04 -6.61
CA LEU A 31 -3.23 22.59 -7.73
C LEU A 31 -4.03 21.32 -7.37
N LEU A 32 -3.39 20.40 -6.65
CA LEU A 32 -4.00 19.12 -6.28
C LEU A 32 -5.05 19.27 -5.20
N VAL A 33 -4.80 20.08 -4.17
CA VAL A 33 -5.70 20.23 -3.02
C VAL A 33 -6.10 21.70 -2.86
N GLN A 34 -7.37 22.00 -3.14
CA GLN A 34 -7.97 23.32 -2.96
C GLN A 34 -9.26 23.19 -2.17
N ASP A 35 -9.42 23.97 -1.11
CA ASP A 35 -10.63 23.98 -0.26
C ASP A 35 -11.12 22.59 0.19
N GLY A 36 -10.17 21.69 0.48
CA GLY A 36 -10.47 20.31 0.90
C GLY A 36 -10.97 19.40 -0.24
N LYS A 37 -10.78 19.79 -1.50
CA LYS A 37 -11.17 19.05 -2.71
C LYS A 37 -9.97 18.73 -3.58
N LEU A 38 -10.07 17.62 -4.30
CA LEU A 38 -9.14 17.27 -5.38
C LEU A 38 -9.39 18.19 -6.58
N TYR A 39 -8.35 18.89 -7.03
CA TYR A 39 -8.42 19.89 -8.11
C TYR A 39 -9.45 21.01 -7.88
N GLY A 40 -9.83 21.29 -6.63
CA GLY A 40 -10.89 22.24 -6.29
C GLY A 40 -12.30 21.82 -6.71
N ARG A 41 -12.45 20.63 -7.30
CA ARG A 41 -13.70 20.17 -7.92
C ARG A 41 -14.31 18.98 -7.18
N ASP A 42 -13.51 17.95 -6.95
CA ASP A 42 -13.98 16.65 -6.48
C ASP A 42 -13.82 16.52 -4.96
N LEU A 43 -14.91 16.20 -4.24
CA LEU A 43 -14.81 15.88 -2.82
C LEU A 43 -14.04 14.55 -2.63
N PHE A 44 -13.26 14.43 -1.57
CA PHE A 44 -12.48 13.20 -1.33
C PHE A 44 -13.37 11.97 -1.08
N CYS A 45 -14.57 12.13 -0.53
CA CYS A 45 -15.54 11.04 -0.45
C CYS A 45 -15.91 10.50 -1.86
N ASP A 46 -16.15 11.37 -2.83
CA ASP A 46 -16.45 10.98 -4.21
C ASP A 46 -15.21 10.35 -4.90
N VAL A 47 -14.01 10.86 -4.60
CA VAL A 47 -12.74 10.25 -5.06
C VAL A 47 -12.60 8.82 -4.52
N ILE A 48 -12.87 8.61 -3.23
CA ILE A 48 -12.82 7.29 -2.59
C ILE A 48 -13.89 6.38 -3.19
N SER A 49 -15.14 6.83 -3.31
CA SER A 49 -16.24 6.06 -3.93
C SER A 49 -15.88 5.54 -5.33
N ARG A 50 -15.23 6.38 -6.16
CA ARG A 50 -14.71 5.96 -7.47
C ARG A 50 -13.60 4.92 -7.35
N ALA A 51 -12.66 5.11 -6.44
CA ALA A 51 -11.56 4.15 -6.21
C ALA A 51 -12.08 2.78 -5.73
N LEU A 52 -13.18 2.75 -4.96
CA LEU A 52 -13.85 1.51 -4.54
C LEU A 52 -14.68 0.86 -5.67
N SER A 53 -14.78 1.51 -6.85
CA SER A 53 -15.68 1.07 -7.93
C SER A 53 -17.14 0.93 -7.46
N LEU A 54 -17.59 1.88 -6.62
CA LEU A 54 -18.95 1.99 -6.08
C LEU A 54 -19.65 3.25 -6.60
N PRO A 55 -19.90 3.37 -7.92
CA PRO A 55 -20.45 4.59 -8.51
C PRO A 55 -21.88 4.89 -8.05
N ASP A 56 -22.62 3.88 -7.57
CA ASP A 56 -24.00 4.03 -7.12
C ASP A 56 -24.13 4.81 -5.79
N ILE A 57 -22.99 5.10 -5.13
CA ILE A 57 -22.90 5.82 -3.84
C ILE A 57 -22.36 7.26 -4.04
N ILE A 58 -22.03 7.64 -5.28
CA ILE A 58 -21.56 9.01 -5.56
C ILE A 58 -22.69 10.00 -5.29
N GLY A 59 -22.45 10.97 -4.41
CA GLY A 59 -23.46 11.93 -3.97
C GLY A 59 -24.40 11.42 -2.88
N ASP A 60 -24.20 10.20 -2.36
CA ASP A 60 -24.97 9.69 -1.23
C ASP A 60 -24.54 10.38 0.08
N LYS A 61 -25.49 11.09 0.71
CA LYS A 61 -25.23 11.85 1.94
C LYS A 61 -24.81 10.94 3.09
N GLU A 62 -25.33 9.72 3.18
CA GLU A 62 -24.99 8.80 4.26
C GLU A 62 -23.52 8.40 4.18
N PHE A 63 -23.06 8.00 2.98
CA PHE A 63 -21.66 7.69 2.73
C PHE A 63 -20.74 8.91 2.91
N GLN A 64 -21.14 10.09 2.44
CA GLN A 64 -20.36 11.31 2.60
C GLN A 64 -20.20 11.72 4.07
N SER A 65 -21.20 11.43 4.91
CA SER A 65 -21.18 11.69 6.35
C SER A 65 -20.51 10.58 7.17
N ASN A 66 -20.17 9.45 6.57
CA ASN A 66 -19.54 8.33 7.26
C ASN A 66 -18.17 8.74 7.83
N GLU A 67 -17.98 8.49 9.13
CA GLU A 67 -16.79 8.92 9.86
C GLU A 67 -15.50 8.39 9.22
N PHE A 68 -15.46 7.10 8.83
CA PHE A 68 -14.29 6.51 8.19
C PHE A 68 -13.99 7.13 6.84
N VAL A 69 -15.02 7.45 6.04
CA VAL A 69 -14.85 8.10 4.74
C VAL A 69 -14.27 9.50 4.90
N VAL A 70 -14.75 10.27 5.87
CA VAL A 70 -14.23 11.62 6.17
C VAL A 70 -12.78 11.54 6.63
N GLN A 71 -12.47 10.65 7.58
CA GLN A 71 -11.11 10.47 8.08
C GLN A 71 -10.14 10.00 6.98
N LEU A 72 -10.53 9.02 6.16
CA LEU A 72 -9.75 8.58 5.00
C LEU A 72 -9.55 9.70 3.99
N GLY A 73 -10.55 10.54 3.74
CA GLY A 73 -10.42 11.71 2.88
C GLY A 73 -9.37 12.71 3.40
N GLN A 74 -9.31 12.92 4.71
CA GLN A 74 -8.26 13.73 5.34
C GLN A 74 -6.87 13.07 5.21
N LEU A 75 -6.78 11.75 5.37
CA LEU A 75 -5.52 11.02 5.19
C LEU A 75 -5.02 11.07 3.74
N VAL A 76 -5.91 10.95 2.75
CA VAL A 76 -5.57 11.14 1.32
C VAL A 76 -5.09 12.57 1.07
N THR A 77 -5.79 13.56 1.61
CA THR A 77 -5.37 14.97 1.51
C THR A 77 -3.96 15.17 2.04
N ASN A 78 -3.67 14.63 3.21
CA ASN A 78 -2.35 14.69 3.83
C ASN A 78 -1.31 13.93 3.00
N LEU A 79 -1.65 12.76 2.47
CA LEU A 79 -0.78 11.98 1.61
C LEU A 79 -0.37 12.77 0.35
N LEU A 80 -1.33 13.34 -0.38
CA LEU A 80 -1.06 14.16 -1.56
C LEU A 80 -0.14 15.34 -1.23
N LYS A 81 -0.38 16.01 -0.09
CA LYS A 81 0.47 17.09 0.39
C LYS A 81 1.89 16.62 0.68
N ILE A 82 2.06 15.46 1.33
CA ILE A 82 3.37 14.88 1.65
C ILE A 82 4.13 14.56 0.37
N LEU A 83 3.49 13.88 -0.59
CA LEU A 83 4.14 13.45 -1.84
C LEU A 83 4.62 14.62 -2.71
N CYS A 84 4.12 15.84 -2.50
CA CYS A 84 4.60 17.05 -3.18
C CYS A 84 5.85 17.65 -2.53
N THR A 85 6.30 17.18 -1.38
CA THR A 85 7.49 17.72 -0.69
C THR A 85 8.80 17.11 -1.22
N ASN A 86 9.96 17.57 -0.72
CA ASN A 86 11.25 16.97 -1.10
C ASN A 86 11.39 15.55 -0.54
N THR A 87 12.27 14.73 -1.14
CA THR A 87 12.48 13.30 -0.82
C THR A 87 12.72 13.04 0.67
N ALA A 88 13.57 13.83 1.32
CA ALA A 88 13.87 13.67 2.75
C ALA A 88 12.62 13.92 3.63
N TRP A 89 11.85 14.95 3.31
CA TRP A 89 10.62 15.26 4.00
C TRP A 89 9.50 14.26 3.72
N GLN A 90 9.38 13.80 2.47
CA GLN A 90 8.49 12.71 2.08
C GLN A 90 8.73 11.50 2.98
N ARG A 91 9.97 11.01 3.06
CA ARG A 91 10.28 9.82 3.88
C ARG A 91 9.91 10.04 5.35
N ARG A 92 10.30 11.18 5.93
CA ARG A 92 10.00 11.50 7.34
C ARG A 92 8.50 11.53 7.61
N LYS A 93 7.70 12.14 6.73
CA LYS A 93 6.26 12.30 6.94
C LYS A 93 5.46 11.05 6.59
N LEU A 94 5.84 10.33 5.54
CA LEU A 94 5.25 9.04 5.20
C LEU A 94 5.43 8.05 6.37
N GLY A 95 6.64 7.95 6.93
CA GLY A 95 6.91 7.09 8.07
C GLY A 95 6.02 7.38 9.29
N LYS A 96 5.73 8.66 9.56
CA LYS A 96 4.79 9.04 10.64
C LYS A 96 3.33 8.71 10.29
N SER A 97 2.94 8.95 9.04
CA SER A 97 1.56 8.71 8.59
C SER A 97 1.15 7.24 8.64
N LEU A 98 2.11 6.29 8.59
CA LEU A 98 1.83 4.86 8.70
C LEU A 98 0.99 4.52 9.94
N GLN A 99 1.22 5.19 11.07
CA GLN A 99 0.45 4.96 12.28
C GLN A 99 -1.02 5.37 12.12
N ASP A 100 -1.27 6.52 11.48
CA ASP A 100 -2.62 7.04 11.28
C ASP A 100 -3.42 6.11 10.33
N TRP A 101 -2.77 5.67 9.24
CA TRP A 101 -3.33 4.72 8.27
C TRP A 101 -3.56 3.32 8.85
N SER A 102 -2.65 2.84 9.71
CA SER A 102 -2.83 1.58 10.42
C SER A 102 -3.98 1.65 11.42
N THR A 103 -4.04 2.74 12.20
CA THR A 103 -5.09 2.95 13.22
C THR A 103 -6.48 2.91 12.60
N ILE A 104 -6.70 3.61 11.49
CA ILE A 104 -8.01 3.60 10.82
C ILE A 104 -8.35 2.22 10.23
N SER A 105 -7.35 1.49 9.73
CA SER A 105 -7.54 0.13 9.22
C SER A 105 -7.95 -0.84 10.35
N ILE A 106 -7.32 -0.74 11.51
CA ILE A 106 -7.67 -1.53 12.70
C ILE A 106 -9.08 -1.18 13.20
N GLN A 107 -9.43 0.11 13.25
CA GLN A 107 -10.77 0.54 13.66
C GLN A 107 -11.85 0.03 12.69
N LEU A 108 -11.61 0.10 11.38
CA LEU A 108 -12.47 -0.48 10.35
C LEU A 108 -12.63 -1.99 10.54
N GLU A 109 -11.54 -2.72 10.81
CA GLU A 109 -11.59 -4.16 11.04
C GLU A 109 -12.39 -4.52 12.31
N LEU A 110 -12.20 -3.77 13.41
CA LEU A 110 -12.94 -3.97 14.65
C LEU A 110 -14.43 -3.66 14.49
N ALA A 111 -14.78 -2.59 13.77
CA ALA A 111 -16.17 -2.26 13.44
C ALA A 111 -16.81 -3.39 12.62
N LEU A 112 -16.13 -3.87 11.58
CA LEU A 112 -16.62 -4.98 10.75
C LEU A 112 -16.83 -6.26 11.56
N LYS A 113 -15.91 -6.59 12.49
CA LYS A 113 -16.05 -7.77 13.38
C LYS A 113 -17.23 -7.65 14.33
N ARG A 114 -17.50 -6.45 14.87
CA ARG A 114 -18.65 -6.18 15.74
C ARG A 114 -19.96 -6.36 14.97
N GLU A 115 -20.05 -5.77 13.78
CA GLU A 115 -21.21 -5.93 12.90
C GLU A 115 -21.43 -7.41 12.51
N PHE A 116 -20.36 -8.18 12.29
CA PHE A 116 -20.45 -9.62 11.99
C PHE A 116 -20.99 -10.46 13.16
N GLY A 117 -20.60 -10.12 14.40
CA GLY A 117 -21.09 -10.79 15.61
C GLY A 117 -22.58 -10.55 15.88
N GLU A 118 -23.06 -9.36 15.51
CA GLU A 118 -24.45 -8.92 15.71
C GLU A 118 -25.40 -9.36 14.57
N THR A 119 -24.88 -9.53 13.34
CA THR A 119 -25.70 -9.74 12.12
C THR A 119 -25.93 -11.21 11.73
N ARG A 120 -25.52 -12.19 12.55
CA ARG A 120 -25.74 -13.64 12.28
C ARG A 120 -27.22 -14.03 12.05
N ASN A 121 -28.16 -13.15 12.40
CA ASN A 121 -29.60 -13.38 12.30
C ASN A 121 -30.30 -12.77 11.07
N VAL A 122 -29.60 -12.10 10.13
CA VAL A 122 -30.24 -11.53 8.93
C VAL A 122 -29.71 -12.20 7.65
N LEU A 123 -30.59 -12.96 7.00
CA LEU A 123 -30.32 -13.78 5.82
C LEU A 123 -30.10 -12.95 4.54
N ALA A 124 -29.14 -13.44 3.74
CA ALA A 124 -29.12 -13.55 2.27
C ALA A 124 -28.86 -12.33 1.36
N ASP A 125 -28.84 -11.09 1.84
CA ASP A 125 -28.30 -9.97 1.06
C ASP A 125 -27.17 -9.32 1.85
N GLU A 126 -25.94 -9.31 1.31
CA GLU A 126 -24.84 -8.55 1.92
C GLU A 126 -25.31 -7.10 2.05
N ASN A 127 -25.60 -6.66 3.28
CA ASN A 127 -25.98 -5.27 3.54
C ASN A 127 -24.96 -4.35 2.84
N MET A 128 -25.44 -3.41 2.02
CA MET A 128 -24.60 -2.47 1.28
C MET A 128 -23.54 -1.82 2.17
N CYS A 129 -23.89 -1.51 3.42
CA CYS A 129 -22.98 -0.99 4.43
C CYS A 129 -21.79 -1.94 4.70
N MET A 130 -22.05 -3.24 4.93
CA MET A 130 -20.98 -4.22 5.13
C MET A 130 -20.06 -4.35 3.92
N ARG A 131 -20.62 -4.29 2.70
CA ARG A 131 -19.82 -4.31 1.47
C ARG A 131 -18.91 -3.10 1.37
N VAL A 132 -19.45 -1.91 1.69
CA VAL A 132 -18.70 -0.64 1.72
C VAL A 132 -17.58 -0.73 2.76
N SER A 133 -17.88 -1.12 4.00
CA SER A 133 -16.90 -1.25 5.09
C SER A 133 -15.78 -2.23 4.75
N LYS A 134 -16.11 -3.38 4.16
CA LYS A 134 -15.11 -4.36 3.69
C LYS A 134 -14.21 -3.80 2.59
N GLN A 135 -14.79 -3.06 1.63
CA GLN A 135 -14.01 -2.45 0.55
C GLN A 135 -13.14 -1.29 1.05
N LEU A 136 -13.65 -0.46 1.98
CA LEU A 136 -12.87 0.57 2.66
C LEU A 136 -11.70 -0.02 3.43
N LEU A 137 -11.90 -1.12 4.15
CA LEU A 137 -10.84 -1.82 4.87
C LEU A 137 -9.73 -2.30 3.93
N VAL A 138 -10.09 -3.02 2.86
CA VAL A 138 -9.11 -3.50 1.86
C VAL A 138 -8.36 -2.34 1.23
N TRP A 139 -9.08 -1.27 0.86
CA TRP A 139 -8.49 -0.09 0.22
C TRP A 139 -7.56 0.69 1.15
N SER A 140 -7.91 0.82 2.44
CA SER A 140 -7.08 1.43 3.48
C SER A 140 -5.81 0.62 3.73
N GLN A 141 -5.93 -0.71 3.82
CA GLN A 141 -4.78 -1.61 3.98
C GLN A 141 -3.86 -1.54 2.75
N GLU A 142 -4.42 -1.51 1.53
CA GLU A 142 -3.63 -1.35 0.31
C GLU A 142 -2.81 -0.04 0.34
N HIS A 143 -3.44 1.09 0.67
CA HIS A 143 -2.74 2.38 0.76
C HIS A 143 -1.68 2.38 1.87
N THR A 144 -1.95 1.70 2.99
CA THR A 144 -0.99 1.52 4.07
C THR A 144 0.28 0.82 3.59
N TYR A 145 0.14 -0.29 2.85
CA TYR A 145 1.30 -1.00 2.27
C TYR A 145 1.96 -0.21 1.13
N TRP A 146 1.19 0.57 0.37
CA TRP A 146 1.76 1.45 -0.65
C TRP A 146 2.66 2.52 -0.01
N ILE A 147 2.21 3.15 1.08
CA ILE A 147 3.00 4.12 1.85
C ILE A 147 4.24 3.44 2.45
N ALA A 148 4.10 2.24 3.00
CA ALA A 148 5.22 1.48 3.54
C ALA A 148 6.27 1.17 2.47
N SER A 149 5.82 0.77 1.28
CA SER A 149 6.71 0.50 0.15
C SER A 149 7.49 1.75 -0.27
N ARG A 150 6.81 2.91 -0.35
CA ARG A 150 7.44 4.20 -0.65
C ARG A 150 8.44 4.62 0.41
N PHE A 151 8.09 4.45 1.68
CA PHE A 151 8.98 4.75 2.81
C PHE A 151 10.30 3.97 2.73
N LEU A 152 10.23 2.68 2.37
CA LEU A 152 11.41 1.82 2.19
C LEU A 152 12.23 2.22 0.96
N ILE A 153 11.59 2.43 -0.20
CA ILE A 153 12.28 2.85 -1.43
C ILE A 153 13.01 4.19 -1.23
N LEU A 154 12.36 5.15 -0.58
CA LEU A 154 12.97 6.44 -0.25
C LEU A 154 14.20 6.30 0.65
N GLY A 155 14.30 5.22 1.42
CA GLY A 155 15.51 4.93 2.20
C GLY A 155 16.72 4.62 1.32
N PHE A 156 16.52 3.96 0.18
CA PHE A 156 17.57 3.78 -0.83
C PHE A 156 17.88 5.08 -1.55
N GLU A 157 16.86 5.84 -1.97
CA GLU A 157 17.08 7.13 -2.67
C GLU A 157 17.82 8.18 -1.83
N LEU A 158 17.81 8.02 -0.50
CA LEU A 158 18.48 8.89 0.46
C LEU A 158 19.75 8.26 1.05
N ASP A 159 20.22 7.13 0.51
CA ASP A 159 21.41 6.41 0.98
C ASP A 159 21.41 6.11 2.49
N LEU A 160 20.24 5.77 3.04
CA LEU A 160 20.07 5.53 4.48
C LEU A 160 20.40 4.08 4.90
N TYR A 161 20.65 3.21 3.93
CA TYR A 161 20.98 1.82 4.15
C TYR A 161 22.41 1.56 3.73
N SER A 162 23.19 0.93 4.61
CA SER A 162 24.52 0.42 4.26
C SER A 162 24.42 -0.93 3.55
N PRO A 163 25.43 -1.33 2.75
CA PRO A 163 25.43 -2.62 2.07
C PRO A 163 25.24 -3.84 2.99
N SER A 164 25.72 -3.74 4.23
CA SER A 164 25.55 -4.80 5.24
C SER A 164 24.10 -5.02 5.68
N GLU A 165 23.22 -4.06 5.39
CA GLU A 165 21.81 -4.03 5.81
C GLU A 165 20.86 -4.38 4.66
N TYR A 166 21.33 -4.36 3.41
CA TYR A 166 20.51 -4.60 2.23
C TYR A 166 19.72 -5.91 2.31
N CYS A 167 20.32 -6.97 2.87
CA CYS A 167 19.64 -8.26 3.03
C CYS A 167 18.33 -8.11 3.84
N MET A 168 18.35 -7.47 5.01
CA MET A 168 17.14 -7.30 5.82
C MET A 168 16.17 -6.29 5.21
N VAL A 169 16.66 -5.26 4.52
CA VAL A 169 15.80 -4.26 3.87
C VAL A 169 15.07 -4.87 2.68
N TYR A 170 15.76 -5.61 1.80
CA TYR A 170 15.12 -6.30 0.67
C TYR A 170 14.15 -7.38 1.15
N TRP A 171 14.50 -8.12 2.20
CA TRP A 171 13.57 -9.06 2.83
C TRP A 171 12.29 -8.34 3.31
N TYR A 172 12.43 -7.23 4.03
CA TYR A 172 11.27 -6.48 4.52
C TYR A 172 10.43 -5.91 3.38
N MET A 173 11.08 -5.36 2.35
CA MET A 173 10.42 -4.89 1.13
C MET A 173 9.64 -6.01 0.45
N HIS A 174 10.21 -7.22 0.35
CA HIS A 174 9.51 -8.37 -0.20
C HIS A 174 8.22 -8.67 0.56
N VAL A 175 8.27 -8.76 1.90
CA VAL A 175 7.06 -9.01 2.71
C VAL A 175 6.02 -7.89 2.51
N VAL A 176 6.44 -6.63 2.47
CA VAL A 176 5.55 -5.48 2.21
C VAL A 176 4.93 -5.57 0.81
N PHE A 177 5.70 -5.91 -0.22
CA PHE A 177 5.20 -6.02 -1.59
C PHE A 177 4.22 -7.18 -1.77
N ILE A 178 4.47 -8.32 -1.12
CA ILE A 178 3.52 -9.45 -1.08
C ILE A 178 2.19 -8.99 -0.51
N LYS A 179 2.21 -8.29 0.63
CA LYS A 179 0.97 -7.77 1.24
C LYS A 179 0.29 -6.72 0.37
N LEU A 180 1.06 -5.84 -0.28
CA LEU A 180 0.52 -4.84 -1.19
C LEU A 180 -0.19 -5.50 -2.38
N ILE A 181 0.41 -6.51 -3.02
CA ILE A 181 -0.19 -7.17 -4.18
C ILE A 181 -1.42 -8.00 -3.78
N GLU A 182 -1.41 -8.65 -2.61
CA GLU A 182 -2.58 -9.33 -2.04
C GLU A 182 -3.78 -8.37 -1.92
N LYS A 183 -3.58 -7.19 -1.30
CA LYS A 183 -4.66 -6.20 -1.14
C LYS A 183 -5.12 -5.61 -2.46
N MET A 184 -4.19 -5.32 -3.36
CA MET A 184 -4.50 -4.84 -4.71
C MET A 184 -5.35 -5.86 -5.50
N GLN A 185 -5.02 -7.15 -5.44
CA GLN A 185 -5.79 -8.22 -6.07
C GLN A 185 -7.19 -8.35 -5.46
N LEU A 186 -7.32 -8.28 -4.12
CA LEU A 186 -8.62 -8.28 -3.45
C LEU A 186 -9.52 -7.12 -3.91
N ARG A 187 -8.96 -5.91 -4.06
CA ARG A 187 -9.71 -4.76 -4.60
C ARG A 187 -10.17 -4.99 -6.05
N ILE A 188 -9.29 -5.51 -6.90
CA ILE A 188 -9.62 -5.81 -8.31
C ILE A 188 -10.75 -6.84 -8.41
N LEU A 189 -10.68 -7.91 -7.61
CA LEU A 189 -11.74 -8.92 -7.54
C LEU A 189 -13.07 -8.31 -7.10
N ALA A 190 -13.07 -7.43 -6.09
CA ALA A 190 -14.27 -6.74 -5.64
C ALA A 190 -14.88 -5.81 -6.72
N SER A 191 -14.04 -5.12 -7.49
CA SER A 191 -14.49 -4.27 -8.61
C SER A 191 -15.11 -5.09 -9.76
N ASN A 192 -14.55 -6.24 -10.09
CA ASN A 192 -15.08 -7.16 -11.10
C ASN A 192 -16.45 -7.76 -10.71
N GLU A 193 -16.65 -8.08 -9.44
CA GLU A 193 -17.96 -8.56 -8.95
C GLU A 193 -19.03 -7.46 -9.04
N ASN A 194 -18.68 -6.22 -8.71
CA ASN A 194 -19.59 -5.07 -8.85
C ASN A 194 -20.02 -4.85 -10.31
N SER A 195 -19.11 -4.99 -11.28
CA SER A 195 -19.42 -4.82 -12.70
C SER A 195 -20.33 -5.94 -13.26
N ARG A 196 -20.10 -7.20 -12.83
CA ARG A 196 -20.94 -8.36 -13.19
C ARG A 196 -22.38 -8.24 -12.68
N ARG A 197 -22.57 -7.74 -11.45
CA ARG A 197 -23.92 -7.51 -10.89
C ARG A 197 -24.72 -6.48 -11.70
N LYS A 198 -24.05 -5.48 -12.30
CA LYS A 198 -24.68 -4.45 -13.16
C LYS A 198 -25.09 -4.98 -14.54
N GLY A 199 -24.31 -5.89 -15.13
CA GLY A 199 -24.60 -6.51 -16.44
C GLY A 199 -25.86 -7.38 -16.47
N LYS A 200 -26.31 -7.90 -15.32
CA LYS A 200 -27.54 -8.71 -15.22
C LYS A 200 -28.84 -7.92 -15.44
N LYS A 201 -28.82 -6.58 -15.45
CA LYS A 201 -30.02 -5.74 -15.71
C LYS A 201 -30.27 -5.39 -17.18
N LYS A 202 -29.38 -5.78 -18.11
CA LYS A 202 -29.55 -5.49 -19.55
C LYS A 202 -29.20 -6.73 -20.37
N LYS A 203 -30.12 -7.70 -20.43
CA LYS A 203 -29.97 -8.86 -21.30
C LYS A 203 -30.79 -8.63 -22.56
N ASP A 204 -30.15 -8.08 -23.57
CA ASP A 204 -30.45 -8.43 -24.96
C ASP A 204 -29.12 -8.66 -25.71
N HIS A 205 -29.15 -9.60 -26.64
CA HIS A 205 -28.05 -10.39 -27.19
C HIS A 205 -26.72 -9.68 -27.51
N SER A 206 -25.58 -10.29 -27.10
CA SER A 206 -24.46 -10.62 -28.02
C SER A 206 -23.32 -11.42 -27.36
N LYS A 207 -23.03 -12.53 -28.04
CA LYS A 207 -21.82 -13.39 -28.17
C LYS A 207 -20.60 -13.17 -27.27
N ASP A 208 -20.08 -14.33 -26.83
CA ASP A 208 -18.73 -14.63 -26.38
C ASP A 208 -17.64 -13.67 -26.89
N SER A 209 -17.01 -12.98 -25.94
CA SER A 209 -15.56 -12.91 -25.93
C SER A 209 -15.12 -13.09 -24.49
N VAL A 210 -14.65 -14.28 -24.14
CA VAL A 210 -13.72 -14.48 -23.02
C VAL A 210 -12.46 -13.70 -23.41
N ARG A 211 -12.49 -12.38 -23.21
CA ARG A 211 -11.27 -11.59 -23.19
C ARG A 211 -10.67 -11.83 -21.83
N ASP A 212 -9.65 -12.68 -21.78
CA ASP A 212 -8.64 -12.63 -20.73
C ASP A 212 -8.31 -11.16 -20.52
N THR A 213 -8.84 -10.57 -19.45
CA THR A 213 -8.58 -9.17 -19.16
C THR A 213 -7.13 -9.16 -18.70
N PRO A 214 -6.20 -8.56 -19.45
CA PRO A 214 -4.80 -8.60 -19.09
C PRO A 214 -4.64 -7.99 -17.69
N PHE A 215 -3.81 -8.63 -16.87
CA PHE A 215 -3.48 -8.11 -15.54
C PHE A 215 -3.10 -6.62 -15.66
N PRO A 216 -3.64 -5.74 -14.80
CA PRO A 216 -3.28 -4.32 -14.84
C PRO A 216 -1.76 -4.16 -14.80
N SER A 217 -1.20 -3.29 -15.63
CA SER A 217 0.26 -3.10 -15.73
C SER A 217 0.91 -2.74 -14.39
N SER A 218 0.17 -2.07 -13.50
CA SER A 218 0.60 -1.80 -12.13
C SER A 218 0.79 -3.06 -11.27
N CYS A 219 -0.06 -4.07 -11.44
CA CYS A 219 0.09 -5.37 -10.78
C CYS A 219 1.33 -6.12 -11.30
N LEU A 220 1.58 -6.07 -12.61
CA LEU A 220 2.76 -6.71 -13.20
C LEU A 220 4.06 -6.06 -12.71
N LEU A 221 4.11 -4.73 -12.66
CA LEU A 221 5.27 -4.02 -12.11
C LEU A 221 5.50 -4.37 -10.64
N LEU A 222 4.43 -4.44 -9.85
CA LEU A 222 4.53 -4.84 -8.44
C LEU A 222 5.02 -6.29 -8.30
N GLN A 223 4.56 -7.20 -9.17
CA GLN A 223 5.06 -8.57 -9.22
C GLN A 223 6.57 -8.62 -9.52
N CYS A 224 7.06 -7.77 -10.42
CA CYS A 224 8.50 -7.63 -10.66
C CYS A 224 9.24 -7.19 -9.40
N TYR A 225 8.69 -6.23 -8.63
CA TYR A 225 9.30 -5.82 -7.36
C TYR A 225 9.30 -6.92 -6.31
N VAL A 226 8.23 -7.73 -6.22
CA VAL A 226 8.19 -8.92 -5.35
C VAL A 226 9.33 -9.87 -5.68
N LEU A 227 9.47 -10.26 -6.95
CA LEU A 227 10.50 -11.21 -7.40
C LEU A 227 11.90 -10.65 -7.24
N LEU A 228 12.10 -9.36 -7.56
CA LEU A 228 13.40 -8.71 -7.43
C LEU A 228 13.85 -8.63 -5.97
N SER A 229 12.95 -8.21 -5.07
CA SER A 229 13.25 -8.11 -3.64
C SER A 229 13.51 -9.48 -3.00
N GLU A 230 12.77 -10.51 -3.41
CA GLU A 230 13.01 -11.90 -3.00
C GLU A 230 14.40 -12.38 -3.45
N GLY A 231 14.69 -12.28 -4.74
CA GLY A 231 15.95 -12.71 -5.33
C GLY A 231 17.16 -11.99 -4.72
N LEU A 232 17.07 -10.67 -4.54
CA LEU A 232 18.13 -9.89 -3.89
C LEU A 232 18.31 -10.28 -2.43
N SER A 233 17.21 -10.49 -1.69
CA SER A 233 17.27 -10.95 -0.30
C SER A 233 17.98 -12.31 -0.19
N MET A 234 17.60 -13.29 -1.03
CA MET A 234 18.19 -14.62 -1.05
C MET A 234 19.67 -14.61 -1.45
N LEU A 235 20.01 -13.88 -2.53
CA LEU A 235 21.39 -13.72 -2.98
C LEU A 235 22.27 -13.14 -1.88
N LEU A 236 21.82 -12.06 -1.24
CA LEU A 236 22.57 -11.43 -0.16
C LEU A 236 22.68 -12.32 1.07
N ALA A 237 21.64 -13.10 1.40
CA ALA A 237 21.69 -14.06 2.49
C ALA A 237 22.76 -15.14 2.25
N ALA A 238 22.85 -15.67 1.03
CA ALA A 238 23.89 -16.62 0.63
C ALA A 238 25.29 -16.01 0.68
N LEU A 239 25.49 -14.84 0.05
CA LEU A 239 26.79 -14.14 0.03
C LEU A 239 27.30 -13.79 1.43
N ARG A 240 26.40 -13.36 2.32
CA ARG A 240 26.74 -13.05 3.72
C ARG A 240 27.26 -14.25 4.49
N LYS A 241 26.88 -15.47 4.10
CA LYS A 241 27.35 -16.69 4.77
C LYS A 241 28.68 -17.18 4.19
N GLU A 242 28.88 -17.04 2.89
CA GLU A 242 30.12 -17.47 2.21
C GLU A 242 31.28 -16.50 2.42
N SER A 243 31.01 -15.20 2.50
CA SER A 243 32.05 -14.17 2.59
C SER A 243 31.87 -13.29 3.81
N LYS A 244 32.91 -13.29 4.66
CA LYS A 244 33.02 -12.40 5.83
C LYS A 244 33.00 -10.92 5.43
N SER A 245 33.34 -10.57 4.19
CA SER A 245 33.33 -9.18 3.72
C SER A 245 31.93 -8.55 3.72
N PHE A 246 30.87 -9.36 3.62
CA PHE A 246 29.48 -8.90 3.70
C PHE A 246 28.93 -8.95 5.14
N GLN A 247 29.65 -9.57 6.06
CA GLN A 247 29.42 -9.43 7.49
C GLN A 247 30.30 -8.28 7.96
N SER A 248 29.83 -7.04 7.82
CA SER A 248 30.51 -5.89 8.41
C SER A 248 29.97 -5.69 9.83
N PRO A 249 30.57 -6.29 10.88
CA PRO A 249 30.13 -6.07 12.25
C PRO A 249 30.33 -4.60 12.62
N SER A 250 29.28 -3.98 13.13
CA SER A 250 29.37 -2.65 13.73
C SER A 250 29.83 -2.80 15.17
N ILE A 251 30.73 -1.92 15.61
CA ILE A 251 31.24 -1.86 17.00
C ILE A 251 30.19 -1.22 17.92
N PHE A 252 29.29 -0.41 17.35
CA PHE A 252 28.33 0.40 18.11
C PHE A 252 26.95 -0.21 18.22
N ASN A 253 26.53 -0.99 17.21
CA ASN A 253 25.18 -1.53 17.16
C ASN A 253 25.13 -2.96 16.67
N THR A 254 24.26 -3.76 17.29
CA THR A 254 23.96 -5.11 16.83
C THR A 254 23.12 -5.08 15.55
N GLU A 255 23.09 -6.19 14.81
CA GLU A 255 22.18 -6.34 13.65
C GLU A 255 20.71 -6.15 14.07
N GLN A 256 20.33 -6.63 15.26
CA GLN A 256 18.98 -6.49 15.79
C GLN A 256 18.64 -5.02 16.11
N GLU A 257 19.55 -4.25 16.69
CA GLU A 257 19.30 -2.83 16.96
C GLU A 257 19.13 -2.04 15.66
N ARG A 258 19.94 -2.32 14.64
CA ARG A 258 19.80 -1.70 13.32
C ARG A 258 18.48 -2.09 12.66
N PHE A 259 18.06 -3.35 12.78
CA PHE A 259 16.74 -3.79 12.35
C PHE A 259 15.64 -2.97 13.04
N MET A 260 15.72 -2.81 14.37
CA MET A 260 14.73 -2.01 15.10
C MET A 260 14.75 -0.54 14.66
N GLN A 261 15.92 0.08 14.48
CA GLN A 261 16.03 1.48 14.05
C GLN A 261 15.44 1.72 12.66
N HIS A 262 15.72 0.84 11.69
CA HIS A 262 15.22 0.99 10.32
C HIS A 262 13.72 0.78 10.20
N PHE A 263 13.17 -0.16 10.99
CA PHE A 263 11.79 -0.60 10.90
C PHE A 263 10.89 -0.12 12.05
N ASP A 264 11.38 0.71 12.98
CA ASP A 264 10.63 1.17 14.17
C ASP A 264 9.25 1.72 13.82
N LEU A 265 9.17 2.63 12.84
CA LEU A 265 7.92 3.25 12.42
C LEU A 265 6.96 2.24 11.78
N LEU A 266 7.48 1.27 11.03
CA LEU A 266 6.70 0.20 10.41
C LEU A 266 6.18 -0.79 11.47
N GLN A 267 7.03 -1.17 12.45
CA GLN A 267 6.66 -2.07 13.54
C GLN A 267 5.64 -1.44 14.49
N LYS A 268 5.78 -0.15 14.83
CA LYS A 268 4.78 0.58 15.63
C LYS A 268 3.42 0.61 14.95
N ALA A 269 3.41 0.75 13.63
CA ALA A 269 2.22 0.67 12.81
C ALA A 269 1.76 -0.78 12.53
N GLN A 270 2.47 -1.81 13.01
CA GLN A 270 2.19 -3.23 12.77
C GLN A 270 2.19 -3.62 11.28
N ILE A 271 3.12 -3.09 10.50
CA ILE A 271 3.20 -3.29 9.04
C ILE A 271 4.51 -3.96 8.65
N PRO A 272 4.48 -5.16 8.07
CA PRO A 272 3.44 -6.17 8.13
C PRO A 272 3.16 -6.68 9.56
N GLU A 273 2.00 -7.30 9.76
CA GLU A 273 1.64 -7.88 11.05
C GLU A 273 2.58 -9.03 11.43
N CYS A 274 2.90 -9.15 12.71
CA CYS A 274 3.58 -10.31 13.30
C CYS A 274 4.99 -10.64 12.75
N ILE A 275 5.72 -9.67 12.18
CA ILE A 275 7.11 -9.89 11.78
C ILE A 275 8.10 -9.33 12.80
N THR A 276 9.21 -10.04 12.97
CA THR A 276 10.27 -9.68 13.91
C THR A 276 11.65 -9.84 13.28
N TYR A 277 12.68 -9.38 13.99
CA TYR A 277 14.07 -9.68 13.63
C TYR A 277 14.32 -11.19 13.52
N TYR A 278 13.68 -12.01 14.36
CA TYR A 278 13.82 -13.47 14.30
C TYR A 278 13.18 -14.05 13.04
N SER A 279 12.05 -13.52 12.59
CA SER A 279 11.42 -13.89 11.32
C SER A 279 12.36 -13.66 10.13
N PHE A 280 13.11 -12.54 10.15
CA PHE A 280 14.15 -12.28 9.17
C PHE A 280 15.29 -13.31 9.25
N LYS A 281 15.79 -13.63 10.46
CA LYS A 281 16.89 -14.58 10.64
C LYS A 281 16.51 -15.99 10.17
N GLU A 282 15.29 -16.41 10.44
CA GLU A 282 14.75 -17.68 9.97
C GLU A 282 14.69 -17.72 8.43
N ALA A 283 14.10 -16.69 7.80
CA ALA A 283 14.01 -16.61 6.34
C ALA A 283 15.40 -16.60 5.67
N ALA A 284 16.35 -15.85 6.22
CA ALA A 284 17.73 -15.82 5.73
C ALA A 284 18.43 -17.18 5.86
N ALA A 285 18.13 -17.95 6.91
CA ALA A 285 18.66 -19.30 7.07
C ALA A 285 18.04 -20.31 6.09
N GLN A 286 16.74 -20.18 5.81
CA GLN A 286 16.04 -21.05 4.84
C GLN A 286 16.50 -20.82 3.40
N ALA A 287 16.73 -19.57 3.00
CA ALA A 287 17.24 -19.23 1.66
C ALA A 287 18.55 -19.96 1.33
N HIS A 288 19.39 -20.18 2.34
CA HIS A 288 20.61 -20.97 2.18
C HIS A 288 20.31 -22.45 1.92
N MET A 289 19.39 -23.06 2.67
CA MET A 289 19.08 -24.49 2.49
C MET A 289 18.61 -24.78 1.07
N ALA A 290 17.83 -23.87 0.48
CA ALA A 290 17.34 -23.97 -0.89
C ALA A 290 18.46 -23.87 -1.96
N VAL A 291 19.52 -23.11 -1.71
CA VAL A 291 20.68 -23.01 -2.62
C VAL A 291 21.58 -24.24 -2.50
N SER A 292 21.73 -24.80 -1.30
CA SER A 292 22.55 -26.01 -1.08
C SER A 292 21.94 -27.31 -1.60
N THR A 293 20.67 -27.30 -2.00
CA THR A 293 19.93 -28.50 -2.47
C THR A 293 19.76 -28.56 -3.99
N GLN A 294 20.34 -27.65 -4.77
CA GLN A 294 20.39 -27.75 -6.23
C GLN A 294 21.76 -28.29 -6.68
N PRO A 295 21.83 -29.51 -7.26
CA PRO A 295 23.07 -30.12 -7.73
C PRO A 295 23.64 -29.47 -8.99
#